data_AF-A0A536M767-F1
#
_entry.id   AF-A0A536M767-F1
#
_cell.length_a   1.000
_cell.length_b   1.000
_cell.length_c   1.000
_cell.angle_alpha   90.00
_cell.angle_beta   90.00
_cell.angle_gamma   90.00
#
_symmetry.space_group_name_H-M   'P 1'
#
loop_
_entity.id
_entity.type
_entity.pdbx_description
1 polymer ?
#
loop_
_entity_poly.entity_id
_entity_poly.type
_entity_poly.pdbx_seq_one_letter_code
_entity_poly.pdbx_strand_id
1 'polypeptide(L)' 'VLAGGVHGLLPLGSTGEGAALDEAARRRVLSAVVEAGAGRVPVICGVAQASVASVRTEIESAARLGADAV' A
#
# COMPACT_ATOMS: atom_id res chain seq x y z
N VAL A 1 -12.81 9.85 2.31
CA VAL A 1 -12.47 8.52 2.90
C VAL A 1 -12.40 8.60 4.41
N LEU A 2 -11.35 9.20 5.00
CA LEU A 2 -11.15 9.21 6.47
C LEU A 2 -12.29 9.90 7.25
N ALA A 3 -12.76 11.07 6.82
CA ALA A 3 -13.91 11.75 7.44
C ALA A 3 -15.22 10.95 7.34
N GLY A 4 -15.28 9.93 6.49
CA GLY A 4 -16.42 9.02 6.37
C GLY A 4 -16.43 7.89 7.42
N GLY A 5 -15.46 7.87 8.35
CA GLY A 5 -15.44 6.89 9.44
C GLY A 5 -14.92 5.50 9.05
N VAL A 6 -14.05 5.41 8.04
CA VAL A 6 -13.40 4.12 7.72
C VAL A 6 -12.44 3.70 8.84
N HIS A 7 -12.20 2.40 8.96
CA HIS A 7 -11.33 1.82 10.00
C HIS A 7 -9.92 1.47 9.49
N GLY A 8 -9.63 1.71 8.22
CA GLY A 8 -8.35 1.38 7.61
C GLY A 8 -8.28 1.83 6.16
N LEU A 9 -7.07 1.83 5.61
CA LEU A 9 -6.79 2.11 4.20
C LEU A 9 -6.09 0.91 3.58
N LEU A 10 -6.58 0.46 2.42
CA LEU A 10 -5.99 -0.64 1.64
C LEU A 10 -5.61 -0.13 0.24
N PRO A 11 -4.48 0.58 0.08
CA PRO A 11 -3.97 0.91 -1.25
C PRO A 11 -3.43 -0.33 -1.96
N LEU A 12 -3.28 -0.23 -3.29
CA LEU A 12 -2.63 -1.24 -4.13
C LEU A 12 -3.26 -2.64 -4.12
N GLY A 13 -4.49 -2.77 -3.60
CA GLY A 13 -5.35 -3.91 -3.90
C GLY A 13 -5.84 -3.91 -5.35
N SER A 14 -6.70 -4.86 -5.72
CA SER A 14 -7.30 -4.91 -7.07
C SER A 14 -8.06 -3.62 -7.41
N THR A 15 -8.90 -3.12 -6.50
CA THR A 15 -9.61 -1.84 -6.67
C THR A 15 -8.68 -0.63 -6.71
N GLY A 16 -7.49 -0.75 -6.11
CA GLY A 16 -6.43 0.25 -6.19
C GLY A 16 -5.54 0.10 -7.43
N GLU A 17 -5.87 -0.85 -8.33
CA GLU A 17 -5.17 -1.15 -9.58
C GLU A 17 -3.67 -1.44 -9.40
N GLY A 18 -3.28 -2.04 -8.26
CA GLY A 18 -1.87 -2.28 -7.94
C GLY A 18 -1.11 -3.10 -8.99
N ALA A 19 -1.80 -3.98 -9.72
CA ALA A 19 -1.23 -4.79 -10.80
C ALA A 19 -0.96 -4.00 -12.09
N ALA A 20 -1.62 -2.86 -12.31
CA ALA A 20 -1.44 -2.02 -13.50
C ALA A 20 -0.28 -1.01 -13.36
N LEU A 21 0.28 -0.87 -12.15
CA LEU A 21 1.33 0.07 -11.85
C LEU A 21 2.70 -0.59 -11.91
N ASP A 22 3.74 0.18 -12.26
CA ASP A 22 5.12 -0.22 -12.04
C ASP A 22 5.54 -0.06 -10.57
N GLU A 23 6.70 -0.59 -10.21
CA GLU A 23 7.23 -0.56 -8.85
C GLU A 23 7.39 0.87 -8.31
N ALA A 24 7.86 1.81 -9.13
CA ALA A 24 8.06 3.18 -8.70
C ALA A 24 6.72 3.89 -8.41
N ALA A 25 5.72 3.63 -9.24
CA ALA A 25 4.36 4.14 -9.07
C ALA A 25 3.71 3.55 -7.82
N ARG A 26 3.84 2.24 -7.58
CA ARG A 26 3.34 1.60 -6.34
C ARG A 26 3.94 2.26 -5.10
N ARG A 27 5.26 2.47 -5.06
CA ARG A 27 5.93 3.15 -3.93
C ARG A 27 5.39 4.57 -3.71
N ARG A 28 5.19 5.35 -4.78
CA ARG A 28 4.62 6.71 -4.67
C ARG A 28 3.19 6.69 -4.11
N VAL A 29 2.36 5.75 -4.58
CA VAL A 29 1.00 5.59 -4.07
C VAL A 29 1.01 5.24 -2.59
N LEU A 30 1.83 4.27 -2.18
CA LEU A 30 1.91 3.89 -0.78
C LEU A 30 2.37 5.05 0.12
N SER A 31 3.45 5.76 -0.26
CA SER A 31 3.95 6.92 0.50
C SER A 31 2.86 7.96 0.69
N ALA A 32 2.17 8.33 -0.40
CA ALA A 32 1.09 9.32 -0.34
C ALA A 32 -0.06 8.87 0.58
N VAL A 33 -0.40 7.58 0.58
CA VAL A 33 -1.47 7.04 1.42
C VAL A 33 -1.07 6.96 2.90
N VAL A 34 0.17 6.58 3.20
CA VAL A 34 0.70 6.59 4.57
C VAL A 34 0.76 8.02 5.11
N GLU A 35 1.30 8.96 4.34
CA GLU A 35 1.35 10.38 4.66
C GLU A 35 -0.05 10.97 4.88
N ALA A 36 -0.98 10.68 3.96
CA ALA A 36 -2.37 11.13 4.09
C ALA A 36 -3.08 10.46 5.27
N GLY A 37 -2.77 9.20 5.59
CA GLY A 37 -3.29 8.50 6.76
C GLY A 37 -2.87 9.17 8.06
N ALA A 38 -1.61 9.62 8.13
CA ALA A 38 -1.02 10.29 9.29
C ALA A 38 -1.27 9.54 10.62
N GLY A 39 -1.23 8.20 10.57
CA GLY A 39 -1.46 7.31 11.72
C GLY A 39 -2.89 7.30 12.28
N ARG A 40 -3.87 7.92 11.61
CA ARG A 40 -5.27 7.98 12.10
C ARG A 40 -5.99 6.65 12.05
N VAL A 41 -5.64 5.81 11.08
CA VAL A 41 -6.15 4.44 10.87
C VAL A 41 -5.02 3.60 10.27
N PRO A 42 -5.02 2.27 10.47
CA PRO A 42 -4.00 1.40 9.89
C PRO A 42 -4.00 1.42 8.35
N VAL A 43 -2.82 1.30 7.77
CA VAL A 43 -2.58 1.15 6.33
C VAL A 43 -2.09 -0.25 6.03
N ILE A 44 -2.84 -0.99 5.22
CA ILE A 44 -2.52 -2.34 4.77
C ILE A 44 -2.14 -2.25 3.29
N CYS A 45 -0.93 -2.63 2.91
CA CYS A 45 -0.47 -2.49 1.52
C CYS A 45 -0.69 -3.78 0.71
N GLY A 46 -1.41 -3.69 -0.41
CA GLY A 46 -1.46 -4.80 -1.37
C GLY A 46 -0.09 -5.07 -2.01
N VAL A 47 0.44 -6.29 -1.87
CA VAL A 47 1.77 -6.69 -2.38
C VAL A 47 1.74 -7.80 -3.44
N ALA A 48 0.55 -8.20 -3.90
CA ALA A 48 0.40 -9.27 -4.87
C ALA A 48 1.09 -8.91 -6.20
N GLN A 49 1.99 -9.78 -6.67
CA GLN A 49 2.76 -9.63 -7.91
C GLN A 49 2.90 -11.00 -8.60
N ALA A 50 3.31 -11.01 -9.88
CA ALA A 50 3.40 -12.21 -10.71
C ALA A 50 4.49 -13.21 -10.28
N SER A 51 5.40 -12.83 -9.39
CA SER A 51 6.47 -13.70 -8.92
C SER A 51 6.72 -13.53 -7.41
N VAL A 52 7.13 -14.61 -6.75
CA VAL A 52 7.50 -14.58 -5.32
C VAL A 52 8.64 -13.59 -5.05
N ALA A 53 9.61 -13.48 -5.97
CA ALA A 53 10.70 -12.52 -5.83
C ALA A 53 10.18 -11.08 -5.79
N SER A 54 9.29 -10.72 -6.71
CA SER A 54 8.66 -9.40 -6.74
C SER A 54 7.80 -9.15 -5.50
N VAL A 55 7.02 -10.14 -5.05
CA VAL A 55 6.23 -10.03 -3.80
C VAL A 55 7.15 -9.71 -2.61
N ARG A 56 8.30 -10.39 -2.49
CA ARG A 56 9.26 -10.10 -1.41
C ARG A 56 9.78 -8.67 -1.46
N THR A 57 10.11 -8.16 -2.66
CA THR A 57 10.54 -6.76 -2.85
C THR A 57 9.45 -5.75 -2.45
N GLU A 58 8.19 -6.04 -2.77
CA GLU A 58 7.05 -5.20 -2.36
C GLU A 58 6.85 -5.22 -0.84
N ILE A 59 6.92 -6.39 -0.19
CA ILE A 59 6.80 -6.52 1.28
C ILE A 59 7.86 -5.68 1.98
N GLU A 60 9.12 -5.82 1.57
CA GLU A 60 10.23 -5.05 2.16
C GLU A 60 10.06 -3.54 1.94
N SER A 61 9.56 -3.15 0.77
CA SER A 61 9.28 -1.74 0.45
C SER A 61 8.12 -1.19 1.27
N ALA A 62 7.05 -1.97 1.44
CA ALA A 62 5.89 -1.59 2.22
C ALA A 62 6.24 -1.35 3.69
N ALA A 63 7.01 -2.26 4.28
CA ALA A 63 7.51 -2.11 5.65
C ALA A 63 8.38 -0.85 5.81
N ARG A 64 9.30 -0.59 4.86
CA ARG A 64 10.14 0.63 4.88
C ARG A 64 9.33 1.92 4.74
N LEU A 65 8.23 1.88 3.99
CA LEU A 65 7.36 3.03 3.74
C LEU A 65 6.30 3.26 4.83
N GLY A 66 6.26 2.42 5.86
CA GLY A 66 5.40 2.60 7.02
C GLY A 66 3.99 2.00 6.87
N ALA A 67 3.82 0.97 6.03
CA ALA A 67 2.61 0.16 6.09
C ALA A 67 2.59 -0.67 7.38
N ASP A 68 1.41 -0.80 7.99
CA ASP A 68 1.20 -1.57 9.23
C ASP A 68 1.07 -3.07 8.97
N ALA A 69 0.62 -3.44 7.76
CA ALA A 69 0.49 -4.83 7.30
C ALA A 69 0.56 -4.92 5.76
N VAL A 70 0.66 -6.16 5.26
CA VAL A 70 0.67 -6.53 3.82
C VAL A 70 -0.23 -7.73 3.56
#